data_AF-U6MFY1-F1
#
_entry.id   AF-U6MFY1-F1
#
_cell.length_a   1.000
_cell.length_b   1.000
_cell.length_c   1.000
_cell.angle_alpha   90.00
_cell.angle_beta   90.00
_cell.angle_gamma   90.00
#
_symmetry.space_group_name_H-M   'P 1'
#
loop_
_entity.id
_entity.type
_entity.pdbx_description
1 polymer ?
#
loop_
_entity_poly.entity_id
_entity_poly.type
_entity_poly.pdbx_seq_one_letter_code
_entity_poly.pdbx_strand_id
1 'polypeptide(L)'
;MASQVTSRGVGGQDLKVLFLHELDSAPGSEKQRLLEKALGKQRVKAPNLKTRQTIMVFVLIFLVLTICLLSTVIAAAVLAKWYVGLCVFLAAGLVLLLTYWFGGKAATRYMWRKAIRIAERKFREQRSNVIVATSFGSVVALSMDVPKVPM
;
A
#
# COMPACT_ATOMS: atom_id res chain seq x y z
N MET A 1 5.66 -56.88 10.81
CA MET A 1 6.90 -56.07 10.82
C MET A 1 6.66 -54.83 9.99
N ALA A 2 6.41 -53.70 10.66
CA ALA A 2 6.13 -52.42 10.05
C ALA A 2 7.44 -51.74 9.63
N SER A 3 7.59 -51.41 8.35
CA SER A 3 8.67 -50.58 7.85
C SER A 3 8.22 -49.12 7.90
N GLN A 4 8.60 -48.42 8.97
CA GLN A 4 8.51 -46.97 9.06
C GLN A 4 9.56 -46.36 8.14
N VAL A 5 9.13 -45.84 6.99
CA VAL A 5 9.95 -44.96 6.16
C VAL A 5 10.03 -43.60 6.86
N THR A 6 11.12 -43.44 7.60
CA THR A 6 11.56 -42.17 8.18
C THR A 6 12.06 -41.28 7.05
N SER A 7 11.19 -40.40 6.55
CA SER A 7 11.60 -39.28 5.70
C SER A 7 12.43 -38.31 6.54
N ARG A 8 13.75 -38.48 6.46
CA ARG A 8 14.78 -37.62 7.02
C ARG A 8 14.51 -36.15 6.70
N GLY A 9 14.50 -35.33 7.75
CA GLY A 9 14.55 -33.88 7.68
C GLY A 9 15.78 -33.43 6.89
N VAL A 10 15.53 -32.78 5.76
CA VAL A 10 16.54 -32.07 5.00
C VAL A 10 16.75 -30.71 5.68
N GLY A 11 17.93 -30.56 6.28
CA GLY A 11 18.63 -29.29 6.53
C GLY A 11 17.80 -28.11 7.03
N GLY A 12 17.79 -27.91 8.35
CA GLY A 12 17.35 -26.67 9.00
C GLY A 12 18.24 -25.48 8.66
N GLN A 13 18.23 -25.03 7.41
CA GLN A 13 18.57 -23.65 7.09
C GLN A 13 17.46 -22.78 7.66
N ASP A 14 17.83 -21.73 8.39
CA ASP A 14 16.90 -20.77 8.97
C ASP A 14 16.08 -20.07 7.89
N LEU A 15 15.02 -20.73 7.43
CA LEU A 15 14.11 -20.23 6.41
C LEU A 15 13.27 -19.12 7.04
N LYS A 16 13.69 -17.89 6.78
CA LYS A 16 12.99 -16.66 7.16
C LYS A 16 12.18 -16.21 5.96
N VAL A 17 10.86 -16.20 6.11
CA VAL A 17 9.93 -15.89 5.02
C VAL A 17 9.38 -14.48 5.24
N LEU A 18 9.58 -13.60 4.26
CA LEU A 18 8.95 -12.28 4.25
C LEU A 18 7.62 -12.38 3.52
N PHE A 19 6.51 -12.21 4.25
CA PHE A 19 5.18 -12.17 3.66
C PHE A 19 4.79 -10.73 3.31
N LEU A 20 4.67 -10.44 2.02
CA LEU A 20 4.18 -9.16 1.50
C LEU A 20 2.69 -9.30 1.19
N HIS A 21 1.88 -8.79 2.12
CA HIS A 21 0.43 -8.79 1.99
C HIS A 21 -0.07 -7.72 1.00
N GLU A 22 -1.34 -7.79 0.62
CA GLU A 22 -2.07 -6.76 -0.13
C GLU A 22 -2.15 -5.44 0.66
N LEU A 23 -2.54 -4.35 0.00
CA LEU A 23 -2.59 -3.01 0.62
C LEU A 23 -3.59 -2.90 1.79
N ASP A 24 -4.53 -3.83 1.91
CA ASP A 24 -5.73 -3.68 2.73
C ASP A 24 -5.85 -4.64 3.92
N SER A 25 -5.13 -5.77 4.00
CA SER A 25 -5.18 -6.53 5.26
C SER A 25 -4.26 -5.90 6.28
N ALA A 26 -4.90 -5.43 7.35
CA ALA A 26 -4.26 -5.17 8.62
C ALA A 26 -3.39 -6.37 9.06
N PRO A 27 -2.33 -6.12 9.85
CA PRO A 27 -1.58 -7.20 10.50
C PRO A 27 -2.54 -8.09 11.29
N GLY A 28 -2.58 -9.39 10.97
CA GLY A 28 -3.54 -10.34 11.55
C GLY A 28 -4.51 -11.01 10.56
N SER A 29 -4.34 -10.80 9.25
CA SER A 29 -5.03 -11.59 8.20
C SER A 29 -4.95 -13.10 8.49
N GLU A 30 -6.03 -13.85 8.24
CA GLU A 30 -6.05 -15.30 8.44
C GLU A 30 -4.88 -16.01 7.75
N LYS A 31 -4.47 -15.52 6.57
CA LYS A 31 -3.31 -16.04 5.82
C LYS A 31 -2.00 -15.84 6.57
N GLN A 32 -1.82 -14.69 7.23
CA GLN A 32 -0.67 -14.44 8.12
C GLN A 32 -0.71 -15.37 9.32
N ARG A 33 -1.89 -15.62 9.90
CA ARG A 33 -2.08 -16.49 11.06
C ARG A 33 -1.80 -17.97 10.74
N LEU A 34 -2.13 -18.40 9.53
CA LEU A 34 -1.79 -19.73 9.01
C LEU A 34 -0.28 -19.88 8.78
N LEU A 35 0.37 -18.87 8.20
CA LEU A 35 1.83 -18.83 8.06
C LEU A 35 2.54 -18.78 9.42
N GLU A 36 2.04 -18.01 10.38
CA GLU A 36 2.59 -17.96 11.75
C GLU A 36 2.45 -19.31 12.48
N LYS A 37 1.35 -20.04 12.25
CA LYS A 37 1.19 -21.42 12.77
C LYS A 37 2.15 -22.41 12.11
N ALA A 38 2.44 -22.27 10.82
CA ALA A 38 3.29 -23.19 10.08
C ALA A 38 4.80 -22.95 10.27
N LEU A 39 5.23 -21.68 10.36
CA LEU A 39 6.65 -21.28 10.37
C LEU A 39 7.13 -20.68 11.70
N GLY A 40 6.23 -20.44 12.65
CA GLY A 40 6.53 -19.87 13.95
C GLY A 40 6.52 -18.34 13.98
N LYS A 41 6.00 -17.79 15.09
CA LYS A 41 5.72 -16.36 15.31
C LYS A 41 6.93 -15.42 15.19
N GLN A 42 8.15 -15.94 15.36
CA GLN A 42 9.39 -15.15 15.21
C GLN A 42 9.86 -15.02 13.74
N ARG A 43 9.35 -15.84 12.82
CA ARG A 43 9.85 -15.92 11.44
C ARG A 43 9.00 -15.19 10.42
N VAL A 44 7.79 -14.77 10.79
CA VAL A 44 6.83 -14.07 9.91
C VAL A 44 6.59 -12.66 10.46
N LYS A 45 6.91 -11.63 9.66
CA LYS A 45 6.69 -10.23 10.06
C LYS A 45 6.01 -9.50 8.90
N ALA A 46 4.74 -9.13 9.10
CA ALA A 46 3.98 -8.33 8.16
C ALA A 46 4.30 -6.84 8.39
N PRO A 47 4.96 -6.14 7.44
CA PRO A 47 5.18 -4.71 7.57
C PRO A 47 3.84 -3.96 7.49
N ASN A 48 3.52 -3.19 8.53
CA ASN A 48 2.36 -2.30 8.52
C ASN A 48 2.65 -1.12 7.59
N LEU A 49 2.25 -1.28 6.32
CA LEU A 49 2.20 -0.18 5.39
C LEU A 49 1.12 0.76 5.90
N LYS A 50 1.50 1.95 6.39
CA LYS A 50 0.60 3.06 6.80
C LYS A 50 -0.21 3.63 5.61
N THR A 51 -0.65 2.77 4.72
CA THR A 51 -1.51 2.97 3.56
C THR A 51 -2.79 3.68 3.97
N ARG A 52 -3.47 3.15 5.00
CA ARG A 52 -4.72 3.72 5.51
C ARG A 52 -4.57 5.18 5.96
N GLN A 53 -3.46 5.49 6.65
CA GLN A 53 -3.16 6.87 7.04
C GLN A 53 -2.91 7.77 5.82
N THR A 54 -2.22 7.26 4.80
CA THR A 54 -1.92 8.03 3.57
C THR A 54 -3.19 8.32 2.78
N ILE A 55 -4.08 7.33 2.63
CA ILE A 55 -5.39 7.48 1.99
C ILE A 55 -6.25 8.46 2.79
N MET A 56 -6.30 8.32 4.12
CA MET A 56 -7.08 9.22 4.99
C MET A 56 -6.61 10.68 4.89
N VAL A 57 -5.29 10.92 4.89
CA VAL A 57 -4.74 12.27 4.70
C VAL A 57 -5.06 12.81 3.31
N PHE A 58 -4.99 11.98 2.28
CA PHE A 58 -5.34 12.39 0.92
C PHE A 58 -6.81 12.80 0.80
N VAL A 59 -7.72 11.98 1.35
CA VAL A 59 -9.17 12.27 1.41
C VAL A 59 -9.43 13.54 2.21
N LEU A 60 -8.75 13.74 3.34
CA LEU A 60 -8.90 14.94 4.16
C LEU A 60 -8.48 16.21 3.40
N ILE A 61 -7.33 16.18 2.73
CA ILE A 61 -6.85 17.32 1.92
C ILE A 61 -7.84 17.62 0.80
N PHE A 62 -8.32 16.58 0.10
CA PHE A 62 -9.27 16.75 -1.01
C PHE A 62 -10.60 17.33 -0.52
N LEU A 63 -11.09 16.89 0.64
CA LEU A 63 -12.31 17.41 1.25
C LEU A 63 -12.17 18.91 1.60
N VAL A 64 -11.09 19.29 2.27
CA VAL A 64 -10.82 20.70 2.62
C VAL A 64 -10.75 21.56 1.37
N LEU A 65 -10.05 21.09 0.33
CA LEU A 65 -9.90 21.81 -0.94
C LEU A 65 -11.26 22.00 -1.64
N THR A 66 -12.12 20.97 -1.59
CA THR A 66 -13.48 21.03 -2.13
C THR A 66 -14.35 22.06 -1.39
N ILE A 67 -14.28 22.09 -0.05
CA ILE A 67 -15.00 23.07 0.77
C ILE A 67 -14.53 24.50 0.47
N CYS A 68 -13.21 24.72 0.36
CA CYS A 68 -12.65 26.01 -0.03
C CYS A 68 -13.10 26.45 -1.43
N LEU A 69 -13.12 25.55 -2.40
CA LEU A 69 -13.59 25.90 -3.75
C LEU A 69 -15.09 26.22 -3.75
N LEU A 70 -15.91 25.43 -3.04
CA LEU A 70 -17.34 25.72 -2.91
C LEU A 70 -17.59 27.07 -2.25
N SER A 71 -16.86 27.42 -1.19
CA SER A 71 -17.02 28.72 -0.54
C SER A 71 -16.63 29.88 -1.47
N THR A 72 -15.59 29.72 -2.29
CA THR A 72 -15.22 30.74 -3.29
C THR A 72 -16.27 30.90 -4.39
N VAL A 73 -16.87 29.80 -4.85
CA VAL A 73 -17.96 29.84 -5.85
C VAL A 73 -19.18 30.55 -5.28
N ILE A 74 -19.58 30.23 -4.04
CA ILE A 74 -20.72 30.87 -3.37
C ILE A 74 -20.46 32.36 -3.18
N ALA A 75 -19.27 32.73 -2.68
CA ALA A 75 -18.89 34.13 -2.52
C ALA A 75 -18.91 34.90 -3.85
N ALA A 76 -18.37 34.31 -4.93
CA ALA A 76 -18.38 34.92 -6.26
C ALA A 76 -19.80 35.07 -6.82
N ALA A 77 -20.68 34.08 -6.61
CA ALA A 77 -22.06 34.14 -7.05
C ALA A 77 -22.87 35.24 -6.35
N VAL A 78 -22.63 35.46 -5.05
CA VAL A 78 -23.30 36.50 -4.26
C VAL A 78 -22.77 37.91 -4.59
N LEU A 79 -21.45 38.06 -4.79
CA LEU A 79 -20.80 39.36 -4.91
C LEU A 79 -20.69 39.91 -6.34
N ALA A 80 -20.56 39.05 -7.36
CA ALA A 80 -19.95 39.45 -8.65
C ALA A 80 -20.82 39.24 -9.89
N LYS A 81 -22.15 39.12 -9.76
CA LYS A 81 -23.13 38.82 -10.84
C LYS A 81 -23.05 37.36 -11.34
N TRP A 82 -24.19 36.84 -11.79
CA TRP A 82 -24.38 35.44 -12.19
C TRP A 82 -23.32 34.91 -13.19
N TYR A 83 -22.93 35.69 -14.19
CA TYR A 83 -21.95 35.28 -15.20
C TYR A 83 -20.55 35.03 -14.63
N VAL A 84 -20.13 35.79 -13.62
CA VAL A 84 -18.83 35.59 -12.96
C VAL A 84 -18.90 34.32 -12.09
N GLY A 85 -20.02 34.09 -11.41
CA GLY A 85 -20.27 32.84 -10.68
C GLY A 85 -20.15 31.60 -11.58
N LEU A 86 -20.71 31.66 -12.80
CA LEU A 86 -20.62 30.56 -13.78
C LEU A 86 -19.18 30.29 -14.22
N CYS A 87 -18.40 31.34 -14.50
CA CYS A 87 -17.00 31.20 -14.89
C CYS A 87 -16.14 30.61 -13.76
N VAL A 88 -16.35 31.08 -12.52
CA VAL A 88 -15.65 30.57 -11.33
C VAL A 88 -16.03 29.11 -11.06
N PHE A 89 -17.29 28.73 -11.26
CA PHE A 89 -17.74 27.34 -11.13
C PHE A 89 -17.05 26.41 -12.14
N LEU A 90 -17.00 26.81 -13.42
CA LEU A 90 -16.31 26.05 -14.46
C LEU A 90 -14.81 25.91 -14.16
N ALA A 91 -14.14 26.99 -13.76
CA ALA A 91 -12.74 26.97 -13.37
C ALA A 91 -12.50 26.06 -12.15
N ALA A 92 -13.33 26.15 -11.12
CA ALA A 92 -13.24 25.31 -9.93
C ALA A 92 -13.44 23.82 -10.25
N GLY A 93 -14.39 23.48 -11.13
CA GLY A 93 -14.59 22.10 -11.60
C GLY A 93 -13.37 21.56 -12.33
N LEU A 94 -12.73 22.37 -13.18
CA LEU A 94 -11.53 21.99 -13.92
C LEU A 94 -10.34 21.78 -12.99
N VAL A 95 -10.16 22.66 -12.00
CA VAL A 95 -9.14 22.51 -10.95
C VAL A 95 -9.36 21.25 -10.12
N LEU A 96 -10.60 20.95 -9.73
CA LEU A 96 -10.95 19.71 -9.01
C LEU A 96 -10.58 18.46 -9.80
N LEU A 97 -10.90 18.45 -11.10
CA LEU A 97 -10.64 17.31 -11.97
C LEU A 97 -9.14 17.07 -12.17
N LEU A 98 -8.37 18.14 -12.39
CA LEU A 98 -6.91 18.06 -12.47
C LEU A 98 -6.31 17.60 -11.14
N THR A 99 -6.76 18.16 -10.03
CA THR A 99 -6.25 17.82 -8.69
C THR A 99 -6.57 16.37 -8.33
N TYR A 100 -7.75 15.88 -8.68
CA TYR A 100 -8.12 14.47 -8.49
C TYR A 100 -7.24 13.54 -9.33
N TRP A 101 -7.06 13.84 -10.62
CA TRP A 101 -6.27 13.02 -11.53
C TRP A 101 -4.79 12.97 -11.14
N PHE A 102 -4.18 14.14 -10.92
CA PHE A 102 -2.79 14.24 -10.52
C PHE A 102 -2.57 13.74 -9.09
N GLY A 103 -3.46 14.10 -8.17
CA GLY A 103 -3.41 13.69 -6.78
C GLY A 103 -3.51 12.17 -6.63
N GLY A 104 -4.45 11.53 -7.33
CA GLY A 104 -4.58 10.07 -7.34
C GLY A 104 -3.32 9.38 -7.85
N LYS A 105 -2.83 9.79 -9.03
CA LYS A 105 -1.58 9.22 -9.58
C LYS A 105 -0.37 9.44 -8.66
N ALA A 106 -0.25 10.63 -8.08
CA ALA A 106 0.84 10.97 -7.17
C ALA A 106 0.77 10.14 -5.87
N ALA A 107 -0.42 10.00 -5.29
CA ALA A 107 -0.65 9.22 -4.07
C ALA A 107 -0.29 7.74 -4.29
N THR A 108 -0.75 7.13 -5.38
CA THR A 108 -0.42 5.74 -5.71
C THR A 108 1.08 5.54 -5.91
N ARG A 109 1.74 6.44 -6.67
CA ARG A 109 3.21 6.38 -6.86
C ARG A 109 3.97 6.55 -5.55
N TYR A 110 3.52 7.46 -4.69
CA TYR A 110 4.13 7.69 -3.39
C TYR A 110 4.00 6.46 -2.50
N MET A 111 2.80 5.88 -2.43
CA MET A 111 2.53 4.65 -1.68
C MET A 111 3.38 3.48 -2.16
N TRP A 112 3.48 3.28 -3.48
CA TRP A 112 4.31 2.24 -4.07
C TRP A 112 5.79 2.41 -3.72
N ARG A 113 6.37 3.58 -3.93
CA ARG A 113 7.79 3.85 -3.58
C ARG A 113 8.06 3.69 -2.09
N LYS A 114 7.09 4.05 -1.24
CA LYS A 114 7.20 3.86 0.21
C LYS A 114 7.13 2.38 0.58
N ALA A 115 6.25 1.61 -0.07
CA ALA A 115 6.14 0.17 0.15
C ALA A 115 7.42 -0.58 -0.25
N ILE A 116 8.01 -0.27 -1.41
CA ILE A 116 9.30 -0.84 -1.84
C ILE A 116 10.38 -0.58 -0.78
N ARG A 117 10.56 0.68 -0.38
CA ARG A 117 11.60 1.03 0.61
C ARG A 117 11.43 0.31 1.95
N ILE A 118 10.19 0.16 2.42
CA ILE A 118 9.91 -0.55 3.68
C ILE A 118 10.18 -2.04 3.51
N ALA A 119 9.71 -2.64 2.42
CA ALA A 119 9.92 -4.05 2.11
C ALA A 119 11.40 -4.38 1.98
N GLU A 120 12.17 -3.55 1.28
CA GLU A 120 13.60 -3.72 1.08
C GLU A 120 14.40 -3.56 2.37
N ARG A 121 14.08 -2.55 3.18
CA ARG A 121 14.69 -2.41 4.51
C ARG A 121 14.43 -3.65 5.37
N LYS A 122 13.19 -4.15 5.39
CA LYS A 122 12.83 -5.34 6.16
C LYS A 122 13.51 -6.61 5.64
N PHE A 123 13.61 -6.76 4.32
CA PHE A 123 14.33 -7.86 3.71
C PHE A 123 15.80 -7.88 4.12
N ARG A 124 16.49 -6.73 4.04
CA ARG A 124 17.90 -6.59 4.43
C ARG A 124 18.12 -6.81 5.93
N GLU A 125 17.24 -6.27 6.78
CA GLU A 125 17.29 -6.48 8.24
C GLU A 125 17.11 -7.95 8.63
N GLN A 126 16.17 -8.64 7.99
CA GLN A 126 15.77 -9.98 8.40
C GLN A 126 16.59 -11.09 7.69
N ARG A 127 17.31 -10.75 6.60
CA ARG A 127 17.95 -11.69 5.67
C ARG A 127 16.99 -12.83 5.30
N SER A 128 15.81 -12.45 4.81
CA SER A 128 14.79 -13.41 4.41
C SER A 128 15.25 -14.18 3.17
N ASN A 129 15.08 -15.50 3.17
CA ASN A 129 15.48 -16.36 2.06
C ASN A 129 14.37 -16.49 1.02
N VAL A 130 13.11 -16.33 1.45
CA VAL A 130 11.93 -16.48 0.57
C VAL A 130 11.00 -15.30 0.79
N ILE A 131 10.51 -14.75 -0.33
CA ILE A 131 9.47 -13.72 -0.34
C ILE A 131 8.19 -14.36 -0.86
N VAL A 132 7.15 -14.36 -0.03
CA VAL A 132 5.81 -14.78 -0.45
C VAL A 132 4.97 -13.52 -0.55
N ALA A 133 4.45 -13.23 -1.74
CA ALA A 133 3.80 -11.96 -2.02
C ALA A 133 2.47 -12.17 -2.73
N THR A 134 1.44 -11.42 -2.34
CA THR A 134 0.11 -11.49 -2.94
C THR A 134 -0.32 -10.14 -3.51
N SER A 135 -0.88 -10.14 -4.73
CA SER A 135 -1.45 -8.97 -5.44
C SER A 135 -0.50 -7.77 -5.46
N PHE A 136 -0.78 -6.69 -4.72
CA PHE A 136 0.09 -5.52 -4.64
C PHE A 136 1.48 -5.86 -4.09
N GLY A 137 1.55 -6.79 -3.14
CA GLY A 137 2.81 -7.29 -2.60
C GLY A 137 3.70 -7.89 -3.69
N SER A 138 3.12 -8.54 -4.70
CA SER A 138 3.86 -9.15 -5.81
C SER A 138 4.52 -8.09 -6.69
N VAL A 139 3.81 -7.00 -6.99
CA VAL A 139 4.37 -5.85 -7.73
C VAL A 139 5.51 -5.20 -6.94
N VAL A 140 5.33 -5.06 -5.62
CA VAL A 140 6.38 -4.55 -4.74
C VAL A 140 7.59 -5.48 -4.75
N ALA A 141 7.39 -6.78 -4.57
CA ALA A 141 8.47 -7.78 -4.59
C ALA A 141 9.24 -7.77 -5.92
N LEU A 142 8.53 -7.69 -7.05
CA LEU A 142 9.13 -7.60 -8.37
C LEU A 142 9.93 -6.30 -8.57
N SER A 143 9.58 -5.24 -7.87
CA SER A 143 10.25 -3.94 -7.95
C SER A 143 11.41 -3.77 -6.97
N MET A 144 11.62 -4.72 -6.05
CA MET A 144 12.75 -4.67 -5.12
C MET A 144 14.05 -5.07 -5.80
N ASP A 145 15.16 -4.45 -5.38
CA ASP A 145 16.50 -4.78 -5.87
C ASP A 145 17.11 -5.93 -5.06
N VAL A 146 16.58 -7.14 -5.27
CA VAL A 146 17.00 -8.38 -4.63
C VAL A 146 17.07 -9.50 -5.67
N PRO A 147 17.99 -10.47 -5.54
CA PRO A 147 18.06 -11.60 -6.45
C PRO A 147 16.77 -12.41 -6.40
N LYS A 148 16.12 -12.57 -7.56
CA LYS A 148 14.80 -13.23 -7.70
C LYS A 148 14.96 -14.50 -8.50
N VAL A 149 14.37 -15.59 -8.01
CA VAL A 149 14.21 -16.82 -8.77
C VAL A 149 12.70 -17.08 -8.88
N PRO A 150 12.11 -17.07 -10.08
CA PRO A 150 10.71 -17.45 -10.23
C PRO A 150 10.57 -18.94 -9.89
N MET A 151 9.57 -19.27 -9.06
CA MET A 151 9.12 -20.63 -8.80
C MET A 151 7.72 -20.81 -9.35
#